data_AF-A0A6G3XYX5-F1
#
_entry.id   AF-A0A6G3XYX5-F1
#
_cell.length_a   1.000
_cell.length_b   1.000
_cell.length_c   1.000
_cell.angle_alpha   90.00
_cell.angle_beta   90.00
_cell.angle_gamma   90.00
#
_symmetry.space_group_name_H-M   'P 1'
#
loop_
_entity.id
_entity.type
_entity.pdbx_description
1 polymer ?
#
loop_
_entity_poly.entity_id
_entity_poly.type
_entity_poly.pdbx_seq_one_letter_code
_entity_poly.pdbx_strand_id
1 'polypeptide(L)'
;MRDVTALPEPALVTGGGFASPAQWADAEFQHRWQQYVLDCCHRLEEALGAATGDGGDGWQLVLVSGWSLTRKRDAELAYLAQYEQHGPAVPFGGRGIGYGVEPDHAVVLAVPRFAARHAAGHTRDDRQRIILGPDLAGGTAEPDERDVLALLRRAYLYLLADAEGDGPGAGPTAVVTAARAVRRAGQLGRRAAYSGPDSMEVYNDLVVGKYSWVPDDAHPGPAAAEIEHLPVHWLKDWMLCLDVECGMRAETVLHRLYGTVTSYEPGTGRVGFSPAGGHLAISVPVHRIVALSGDRQRRSVGQVPAHEPYDG
;
A
#
# COMPACT_ATOMS: atom_id res chain seq x y z
N MET A 1 -39.76 46.73 -11.13
CA MET A 1 -39.95 46.27 -12.51
C MET A 1 -38.61 45.65 -12.93
N ARG A 2 -38.51 44.32 -13.04
CA ARG A 2 -37.29 43.67 -13.56
C ARG A 2 -37.34 43.74 -15.08
N ASP A 3 -36.24 44.16 -15.67
CA ASP A 3 -36.09 44.39 -17.11
C ASP A 3 -36.27 43.07 -17.87
N VAL A 4 -37.28 43.02 -18.75
CA VAL A 4 -37.68 41.81 -19.50
C VAL A 4 -36.87 41.65 -20.79
N THR A 5 -35.98 42.61 -21.09
CA THR A 5 -35.11 42.61 -22.29
C THR A 5 -33.93 41.63 -22.21
N ALA A 6 -33.71 40.99 -21.06
CA ALA A 6 -32.60 40.06 -20.85
C ALA A 6 -32.93 38.59 -21.17
N LEU A 7 -34.16 38.27 -21.60
CA LEU A 7 -34.55 36.92 -21.96
C LEU A 7 -34.21 36.65 -23.45
N PRO A 8 -33.47 35.57 -23.77
CA PRO A 8 -33.08 35.30 -25.15
C PRO A 8 -34.29 35.02 -26.06
N GLU A 9 -34.34 35.60 -27.26
CA GLU A 9 -35.37 35.26 -28.26
C GLU A 9 -35.02 33.95 -29.00
N PRO A 10 -36.01 33.11 -29.37
CA PRO A 10 -37.45 33.24 -29.09
C PRO A 10 -37.85 32.73 -27.69
N ALA A 11 -38.99 33.20 -27.17
CA ALA A 11 -39.58 32.70 -25.93
C ALA A 11 -40.13 31.27 -26.11
N LEU A 12 -39.94 30.42 -25.10
CA LEU A 12 -40.33 29.01 -25.13
C LEU A 12 -41.71 28.77 -24.49
N VAL A 13 -42.11 29.62 -23.55
CA VAL A 13 -43.42 29.60 -22.89
C VAL A 13 -44.33 30.66 -23.52
N THR A 14 -45.50 30.24 -23.99
CA THR A 14 -46.50 31.17 -24.54
C THR A 14 -46.96 32.15 -23.46
N GLY A 15 -46.98 33.46 -23.77
CA GLY A 15 -47.31 34.52 -22.81
C GLY A 15 -48.78 34.56 -22.33
N GLY A 16 -49.67 33.74 -22.93
CA GLY A 16 -51.08 33.70 -22.57
C GLY A 16 -51.33 32.90 -21.29
N GLY A 17 -52.11 33.46 -20.35
CA GLY A 17 -52.56 32.74 -19.15
C GLY A 17 -51.84 33.10 -17.84
N PHE A 18 -50.88 34.03 -17.87
CA PHE A 18 -50.21 34.53 -16.67
C PHE A 18 -50.83 35.83 -16.16
N ALA A 19 -50.93 35.99 -14.83
CA ALA A 19 -51.55 37.16 -14.21
C ALA A 19 -50.65 38.41 -14.25
N SER A 20 -49.35 38.25 -14.56
CA SER A 20 -48.42 39.37 -14.75
C SER A 20 -47.21 38.98 -15.63
N PRO A 21 -46.53 39.97 -16.24
CA PRO A 21 -45.28 39.75 -16.97
C PRO A 21 -44.16 39.12 -16.13
N ALA A 22 -44.13 39.43 -14.82
CA ALA A 22 -43.15 38.83 -13.90
C ALA A 22 -43.40 37.33 -13.71
N GLN A 23 -44.67 36.93 -13.59
CA GLN A 23 -45.04 35.52 -13.46
C GLN A 23 -44.73 34.73 -14.74
N TRP A 24 -44.90 35.35 -15.91
CA TRP A 24 -44.46 34.76 -17.17
C TRP A 24 -42.93 34.63 -17.25
N ALA A 25 -42.18 35.66 -16.85
CA ALA A 25 -40.72 35.63 -16.85
C ALA A 25 -40.15 34.55 -15.91
N ASP A 26 -40.77 34.34 -14.74
CA ASP A 26 -40.40 33.26 -13.82
C ASP A 26 -40.68 31.88 -14.45
N ALA A 27 -41.80 31.71 -15.15
CA ALA A 27 -42.13 30.47 -15.85
C ALA A 27 -41.16 30.18 -17.01
N GLU A 28 -40.80 31.21 -17.79
CA GLU A 28 -39.80 31.12 -18.86
C GLU A 28 -38.42 30.75 -18.30
N PHE A 29 -38.00 31.35 -17.18
CA PHE A 29 -36.75 31.01 -16.51
C PHE A 29 -36.74 29.56 -16.03
N GLN A 30 -37.81 29.10 -15.38
CA GLN A 30 -37.91 27.71 -14.91
C GLN A 30 -37.84 26.71 -16.07
N HIS A 31 -38.52 27.00 -17.18
CA HIS A 31 -38.48 26.15 -18.36
C HIS A 31 -37.07 26.06 -18.95
N ARG A 32 -36.37 27.20 -19.08
CA ARG A 32 -34.98 27.24 -19.58
C ARG A 32 -34.00 26.58 -18.63
N TRP A 33 -34.19 26.74 -17.32
CA TRP A 33 -33.37 26.09 -16.33
C TRP A 33 -33.52 24.56 -16.40
N GLN A 34 -34.75 24.06 -16.53
CA GLN A 34 -35.02 22.64 -16.72
C GLN A 34 -34.37 22.12 -18.01
N GLN A 35 -34.50 22.83 -19.13
CA GLN A 35 -33.83 22.46 -20.38
C GLN A 35 -32.31 22.47 -20.24
N TYR A 36 -31.74 23.50 -19.61
CA TYR A 36 -30.30 23.59 -19.37
C TYR A 36 -29.80 22.41 -18.51
N VAL A 37 -30.51 22.08 -17.44
CA VAL A 37 -30.20 20.92 -16.59
C VAL A 37 -30.29 19.63 -17.39
N LEU A 38 -31.35 19.44 -18.19
CA LEU A 38 -31.50 18.26 -19.06
C LEU A 38 -30.39 18.18 -20.11
N ASP A 39 -29.99 19.30 -20.73
CA ASP A 39 -28.89 19.34 -21.69
C ASP A 39 -27.53 19.05 -21.03
N CYS A 40 -27.35 19.49 -19.78
CA CYS A 40 -26.17 19.16 -18.99
C CYS A 40 -26.17 17.67 -18.61
N CYS A 41 -27.31 17.12 -18.17
CA CYS A 41 -27.47 15.70 -17.90
C CYS A 41 -27.24 14.88 -19.18
N HIS A 42 -27.82 15.27 -20.31
CA HIS A 42 -27.64 14.61 -21.59
C HIS A 42 -26.18 14.66 -22.05
N ARG A 43 -25.51 15.81 -21.93
CA ARG A 43 -24.07 15.90 -22.24
C ARG A 43 -23.22 15.06 -21.29
N LEU A 44 -23.62 14.94 -20.03
CA LEU A 44 -22.94 14.09 -19.06
C LEU A 44 -23.17 12.60 -19.38
N GLU A 45 -24.41 12.22 -19.70
CA GLU A 45 -24.80 10.88 -20.14
C GLU A 45 -24.21 10.53 -21.50
N GLU A 46 -24.03 11.48 -22.41
CA GLU A 46 -23.37 11.32 -23.70
C GLU A 46 -21.85 11.24 -23.51
N ALA A 47 -21.25 12.03 -22.61
CA ALA A 47 -19.83 11.89 -22.28
C ALA A 47 -19.53 10.55 -21.59
N LEU A 48 -20.41 10.10 -20.69
CA LEU A 48 -20.35 8.78 -20.05
C LEU A 48 -20.69 7.66 -21.06
N GLY A 49 -21.67 7.91 -21.92
CA GLY A 49 -22.22 7.00 -22.92
C GLY A 49 -21.29 6.75 -24.11
N ALA A 50 -20.64 7.81 -24.59
CA ALA A 50 -19.60 7.76 -25.63
C ALA A 50 -18.31 7.13 -25.10
N ALA A 51 -18.02 7.23 -23.80
CA ALA A 51 -16.99 6.41 -23.15
C ALA A 51 -17.39 4.91 -23.08
N THR A 52 -18.68 4.61 -23.20
CA THR A 52 -19.23 3.24 -23.23
C THR A 52 -19.68 2.76 -24.62
N GLY A 53 -19.44 3.51 -25.70
CA GLY A 53 -19.93 3.18 -27.04
C GLY A 53 -19.20 2.00 -27.68
N ASP A 54 -19.90 0.87 -27.86
CA ASP A 54 -19.61 -0.33 -28.70
C ASP A 54 -18.18 -0.93 -28.75
N GLY A 55 -17.31 -0.45 -27.88
CA GLY A 55 -15.98 -0.93 -27.59
C GLY A 55 -15.62 -0.36 -26.22
N GLY A 56 -16.36 -0.80 -25.20
CA GLY A 56 -16.29 -0.22 -23.85
C GLY A 56 -14.85 0.01 -23.44
N ASP A 57 -14.54 1.25 -23.04
CA ASP A 57 -13.23 1.64 -22.57
C ASP A 57 -12.75 0.56 -21.58
N GLY A 58 -11.78 -0.24 -22.03
CA GLY A 58 -11.40 -1.48 -21.36
C GLY A 58 -11.10 -1.27 -19.89
N TRP A 59 -11.08 -2.34 -19.12
CA TRP A 59 -10.71 -2.22 -17.71
C TRP A 59 -9.19 -2.14 -17.59
N GLN A 60 -8.71 -1.54 -16.51
CA GLN A 60 -7.29 -1.38 -16.23
C GLN A 60 -7.06 -1.60 -14.74
N LEU A 61 -5.97 -2.29 -14.41
CA LEU A 61 -5.53 -2.38 -13.02
C LEU A 61 -4.90 -1.07 -12.56
N VAL A 62 -5.19 -0.68 -11.33
CA VAL A 62 -4.62 0.52 -10.70
C VAL A 62 -4.21 0.20 -9.27
N LEU A 63 -2.96 0.50 -8.93
CA LEU A 63 -2.52 0.53 -7.54
C LEU A 63 -2.85 1.90 -6.94
N VAL A 64 -3.59 1.87 -5.84
CA VAL A 64 -4.01 3.05 -5.07
C VAL A 64 -3.34 3.02 -3.71
N SER A 65 -2.49 4.01 -3.43
CA SER A 65 -1.79 4.16 -2.15
C SER A 65 -2.54 5.12 -1.22
N GLY A 66 -2.42 4.91 0.09
CA GLY A 66 -3.12 5.72 1.10
C GLY A 66 -4.57 5.28 1.33
N TRP A 67 -4.86 3.99 1.12
CA TRP A 67 -6.17 3.39 1.34
C TRP A 67 -6.45 3.22 2.84
N SER A 68 -7.69 3.43 3.32
CA SER A 68 -8.89 3.86 2.57
C SER A 68 -8.96 5.38 2.35
N LEU A 69 -9.57 5.76 1.22
CA LEU A 69 -9.70 7.14 0.73
C LEU A 69 -10.77 7.95 1.50
N THR A 70 -10.53 8.19 2.78
CA THR A 70 -11.53 8.75 3.71
C THR A 70 -11.30 10.23 4.05
N ARG A 71 -10.21 10.83 3.58
CA ARG A 71 -9.84 12.21 3.95
C ARG A 71 -10.42 13.21 2.98
N LYS A 72 -10.53 14.47 3.43
CA LYS A 72 -10.93 15.60 2.57
C LYS A 72 -10.03 15.73 1.32
N ARG A 73 -8.73 15.46 1.45
CA ARG A 73 -7.78 15.48 0.31
C ARG A 73 -8.01 14.34 -0.69
N ASP A 74 -8.80 13.33 -0.32
CA ASP A 74 -9.08 12.14 -1.11
C ASP A 74 -10.42 12.26 -1.86
N ALA A 75 -11.15 13.38 -1.70
CA ALA A 75 -12.50 13.58 -2.25
C ALA A 75 -12.57 13.31 -3.76
N GLU A 76 -11.57 13.78 -4.52
CA GLU A 76 -11.48 13.59 -5.98
C GLU A 76 -11.15 12.14 -6.39
N LEU A 77 -10.80 11.28 -5.45
CA LEU A 77 -10.49 9.86 -5.69
C LEU A 77 -11.50 8.93 -5.00
N ALA A 78 -12.38 9.45 -4.15
CA ALA A 78 -13.29 8.66 -3.31
C ALA A 78 -14.21 7.75 -4.15
N TYR A 79 -14.51 8.14 -5.39
CA TYR A 79 -15.28 7.32 -6.33
C TYR A 79 -14.61 5.98 -6.64
N LEU A 80 -13.29 5.84 -6.45
CA LEU A 80 -12.59 4.58 -6.65
C LEU A 80 -13.00 3.51 -5.61
N ALA A 81 -13.53 3.92 -4.46
CA ALA A 81 -13.96 3.02 -3.40
C ALA A 81 -15.13 2.10 -3.79
N GLN A 82 -15.80 2.37 -4.91
CA GLN A 82 -16.88 1.53 -5.42
C GLN A 82 -16.38 0.31 -6.20
N TYR A 83 -15.12 0.28 -6.61
CA TYR A 83 -14.57 -0.80 -7.42
C TYR A 83 -13.98 -1.92 -6.56
N GLU A 84 -13.97 -3.12 -7.11
CA GLU A 84 -13.49 -4.31 -6.42
C GLU A 84 -11.98 -4.25 -6.19
N GLN A 85 -11.58 -4.62 -4.97
CA GLN A 85 -10.17 -4.80 -4.62
C GLN A 85 -9.72 -6.20 -5.03
N HIS A 86 -8.59 -6.27 -5.73
CA HIS A 86 -7.92 -7.52 -6.07
C HIS A 86 -6.65 -7.68 -5.24
N GLY A 87 -6.49 -8.87 -4.65
CA GLY A 87 -5.36 -9.19 -3.78
C GLY A 87 -5.45 -8.53 -2.39
N PRO A 88 -4.42 -8.75 -1.55
CA PRO A 88 -4.38 -8.21 -0.20
C PRO A 88 -4.08 -6.70 -0.20
N ALA A 89 -4.54 -6.01 0.85
CA ALA A 89 -4.03 -4.68 1.16
C ALA A 89 -2.62 -4.80 1.76
N VAL A 90 -1.66 -4.03 1.25
CA VAL A 90 -0.26 -4.10 1.68
C VAL A 90 0.16 -2.82 2.41
N PRO A 91 1.15 -2.89 3.32
CA PRO A 91 1.68 -1.72 3.99
C PRO A 91 2.23 -0.68 3.00
N PHE A 92 1.83 0.58 3.13
CA PHE A 92 2.41 1.68 2.34
C PHE A 92 3.07 2.74 3.23
N GLY A 93 2.49 2.99 4.39
CA GLY A 93 3.06 3.90 5.37
C GLY A 93 2.16 4.08 6.59
N GLY A 94 2.41 5.12 7.36
CA GLY A 94 1.55 5.50 8.48
C GLY A 94 1.25 6.98 8.46
N ARG A 95 0.10 7.35 9.02
CA ARG A 95 -0.36 8.73 9.10
C ARG A 95 -0.60 9.15 10.53
N GLY A 96 -0.07 10.31 10.93
CA GLY A 96 -0.35 10.88 12.24
C GLY A 96 -1.83 11.24 12.38
N ILE A 97 -2.46 10.80 13.46
CA ILE A 97 -3.83 11.13 13.86
C ILE A 97 -3.82 11.69 15.29
N GLY A 98 -3.52 12.98 15.47
CA GLY A 98 -3.57 13.68 16.76
C GLY A 98 -2.68 13.08 17.86
N TYR A 99 -3.11 11.98 18.47
CA TYR A 99 -2.42 11.21 19.51
C TYR A 99 -1.94 9.82 19.05
N GLY A 100 -2.01 9.47 17.76
CA GLY A 100 -1.57 8.16 17.27
C GLY A 100 -1.08 8.17 15.82
N VAL A 101 -0.79 6.97 15.31
CA VAL A 101 -0.50 6.73 13.89
C VAL A 101 -1.51 5.70 13.39
N GLU A 102 -2.14 5.98 12.26
CA GLU A 102 -3.05 5.05 11.59
C GLU A 102 -2.35 4.48 10.33
N PRO A 103 -2.49 3.19 10.03
CA PRO A 103 -1.84 2.58 8.87
C PRO A 103 -2.47 3.06 7.55
N ASP A 104 -1.61 3.49 6.62
CA ASP A 104 -1.95 3.73 5.23
C ASP A 104 -1.58 2.49 4.41
N HIS A 105 -2.54 1.94 3.69
CA HIS A 105 -2.36 0.75 2.86
C HIS A 105 -2.24 1.12 1.38
N ALA A 106 -1.73 0.20 0.59
CA ALA A 106 -1.91 0.19 -0.86
C ALA A 106 -2.76 -1.01 -1.27
N VAL A 107 -3.65 -0.78 -2.23
CA VAL A 107 -4.56 -1.79 -2.78
C VAL A 107 -4.54 -1.75 -4.30
N VAL A 108 -4.83 -2.87 -4.94
CA VAL A 108 -5.02 -2.92 -6.40
C VAL A 108 -6.51 -3.01 -6.69
N LEU A 109 -7.00 -2.16 -7.59
CA LEU A 109 -8.38 -2.13 -8.05
C LEU A 109 -8.42 -2.41 -9.56
N ALA A 110 -9.44 -3.10 -10.03
CA ALA A 110 -9.81 -3.10 -11.43
C ALA A 110 -10.79 -1.95 -11.65
N VAL A 111 -10.47 -1.00 -12.53
CA VAL A 111 -11.35 0.15 -12.80
C VAL A 111 -11.47 0.38 -14.30
N PRO A 112 -12.54 1.03 -14.78
CA PRO A 112 -12.61 1.48 -16.16
C PRO A 112 -11.42 2.36 -16.53
N ARG A 113 -10.86 2.22 -17.73
CA ARG A 113 -9.64 2.94 -18.14
C ARG A 113 -9.77 4.47 -18.03
N PHE A 114 -10.95 5.03 -18.29
CA PHE A 114 -11.17 6.47 -18.10
C PHE A 114 -11.03 6.89 -16.63
N ALA A 115 -11.54 6.08 -15.70
CA ALA A 115 -11.43 6.30 -14.26
C ALA A 115 -9.98 6.20 -13.79
N ALA A 116 -9.22 5.22 -14.31
CA ALA A 116 -7.79 5.09 -14.06
C ALA A 116 -7.01 6.34 -14.48
N ARG A 117 -7.22 6.79 -15.73
CA ARG A 117 -6.57 7.98 -16.30
C ARG A 117 -6.95 9.26 -15.56
N HIS A 118 -8.22 9.40 -15.20
CA HIS A 118 -8.71 10.54 -14.45
C HIS A 118 -8.04 10.63 -13.06
N ALA A 119 -7.97 9.50 -12.34
CA ALA A 119 -7.29 9.42 -11.05
C ALA A 119 -5.80 9.75 -11.16
N ALA A 120 -5.10 9.14 -12.13
CA ALA A 120 -3.68 9.41 -12.37
C ALA A 120 -3.41 10.88 -12.77
N GLY A 121 -4.33 11.50 -13.51
CA GLY A 121 -4.27 12.92 -13.85
C GLY A 121 -4.40 13.83 -12.63
N HIS A 122 -5.30 13.50 -11.70
CA HIS A 122 -5.51 14.26 -10.46
C HIS A 122 -4.35 14.14 -9.47
N THR A 123 -3.57 13.05 -9.51
CA THR A 123 -2.42 12.84 -8.61
C THR A 123 -1.08 13.06 -9.30
N ARG A 124 -1.01 13.89 -10.33
CA ARG A 124 0.22 14.10 -11.12
C ARG A 124 1.43 14.56 -10.28
N ASP A 125 1.17 15.33 -9.23
CA ASP A 125 2.19 15.83 -8.31
C ASP A 125 2.55 14.83 -7.19
N ASP A 126 1.77 13.75 -7.03
CA ASP A 126 1.99 12.65 -6.10
C ASP A 126 2.00 11.32 -6.85
N ARG A 127 3.08 11.09 -7.60
CA ARG A 127 3.19 9.96 -8.55
C ARG A 127 3.16 8.57 -7.91
N GLN A 128 3.32 8.47 -6.59
CA GLN A 128 3.24 7.19 -5.88
C GLN A 128 1.81 6.87 -5.44
N ARG A 129 0.88 7.81 -5.57
CA ARG A 129 -0.48 7.66 -5.09
C ARG A 129 -1.36 6.82 -6.01
N ILE A 130 -1.22 7.00 -7.32
CA ILE A 130 -1.93 6.24 -8.34
C ILE A 130 -0.89 5.72 -9.33
N ILE A 131 -0.79 4.40 -9.43
CA ILE A 131 0.09 3.75 -10.40
C ILE A 131 -0.78 2.91 -11.33
N LEU A 132 -0.71 3.26 -12.62
CA LEU A 132 -1.40 2.54 -13.68
C LEU A 132 -0.72 1.20 -13.95
N GLY A 133 -1.51 0.14 -14.01
CA GLY A 133 -1.13 -1.21 -14.36
C GLY A 133 -1.54 -1.60 -15.78
N PRO A 134 -1.48 -2.90 -16.11
CA PRO A 134 -1.88 -3.41 -17.41
C PRO A 134 -3.40 -3.26 -17.64
N ASP A 135 -3.76 -3.21 -18.92
CA ASP A 135 -5.15 -3.28 -19.36
C ASP A 135 -5.67 -4.73 -19.24
N LEU A 136 -6.93 -4.87 -18.80
CA LEU A 136 -7.62 -6.14 -18.69
C LEU A 136 -8.35 -6.45 -20.00
N ALA A 137 -8.10 -7.65 -20.54
CA ALA A 137 -8.69 -8.09 -21.81
C ALA A 137 -10.15 -8.49 -21.61
N GLY A 138 -11.08 -7.65 -22.08
CA GLY A 138 -12.52 -7.87 -21.94
C GLY A 138 -13.02 -7.51 -20.55
N GLY A 139 -13.99 -6.61 -20.45
CA GLY A 139 -14.35 -5.89 -19.22
C GLY A 139 -14.95 -6.68 -18.06
N THR A 140 -14.77 -8.00 -18.02
CA THR A 140 -15.18 -8.91 -16.94
C THR A 140 -14.17 -10.03 -16.66
N ALA A 141 -13.04 -10.09 -17.36
CA ALA A 141 -12.03 -11.11 -17.09
C ALA A 141 -11.39 -10.83 -15.72
N GLU A 142 -11.34 -11.87 -14.89
CA GLU A 142 -10.60 -11.82 -13.62
C GLU A 142 -9.15 -11.41 -13.91
N PRO A 143 -8.59 -10.43 -13.19
CA PRO A 143 -7.21 -10.02 -13.39
C PRO A 143 -6.22 -11.18 -13.22
N ASP A 144 -5.17 -11.21 -14.05
CA ASP A 144 -4.07 -12.13 -13.80
C ASP A 144 -3.44 -11.80 -12.43
N GLU A 145 -3.43 -12.79 -11.53
CA GLU A 145 -2.86 -12.67 -10.20
C GLU A 145 -1.40 -12.17 -10.25
N ARG A 146 -0.65 -12.54 -11.29
CA ARG A 146 0.74 -12.09 -11.48
C ARG A 146 0.83 -10.58 -11.65
N ASP A 147 -0.09 -9.97 -12.38
CA ASP A 147 -0.14 -8.53 -12.61
C ASP A 147 -0.55 -7.78 -11.33
N VAL A 148 -1.51 -8.33 -10.58
CA VAL A 148 -1.92 -7.80 -9.27
C VAL A 148 -0.75 -7.82 -8.29
N LEU A 149 -0.05 -8.95 -8.15
CA LEU A 149 1.09 -9.09 -7.26
C LEU A 149 2.27 -8.20 -7.72
N ALA A 150 2.50 -8.07 -9.03
CA ALA A 150 3.53 -7.17 -9.56
C ALA A 150 3.25 -5.70 -9.20
N LEU A 151 1.99 -5.26 -9.27
CA LEU A 151 1.59 -3.92 -8.82
C LEU A 151 1.76 -3.75 -7.31
N LEU A 152 1.32 -4.70 -6.49
CA LEU A 152 1.47 -4.64 -5.03
C LEU A 152 2.95 -4.55 -4.62
N ARG A 153 3.86 -5.25 -5.30
CA ARG A 153 5.31 -5.16 -5.05
C ARG A 153 5.90 -3.77 -5.30
N ARG A 154 5.23 -2.91 -6.07
CA ARG A 154 5.65 -1.51 -6.24
C ARG A 154 5.41 -0.66 -4.98
N ALA A 155 4.43 -1.04 -4.15
CA ALA A 155 4.18 -0.41 -2.85
C ALA A 155 4.98 -1.09 -1.73
N TYR A 156 4.97 -2.43 -1.70
CA TYR A 156 5.58 -3.21 -0.64
C TYR A 156 6.13 -4.53 -1.18
N LEU A 157 7.45 -4.71 -1.16
CA LEU A 157 8.07 -5.84 -1.84
C LEU A 157 7.83 -7.20 -1.18
N TYR A 158 7.57 -7.23 0.14
CA TYR A 158 7.35 -8.48 0.86
C TYR A 158 5.86 -8.85 0.88
N LEU A 159 5.46 -9.83 0.08
CA LEU A 159 4.08 -10.34 0.08
C LEU A 159 4.02 -11.66 0.86
N LEU A 160 2.99 -11.83 1.70
CA LEU A 160 2.78 -13.06 2.48
C LEU A 160 2.65 -14.30 1.57
N ALA A 161 1.98 -14.13 0.42
CA ALA A 161 1.81 -15.18 -0.57
C ALA A 161 3.15 -15.74 -1.09
N ASP A 162 4.22 -14.91 -1.14
CA ASP A 162 5.55 -15.38 -1.55
C ASP A 162 6.11 -16.39 -0.54
N ALA A 163 5.94 -16.11 0.76
CA ALA A 163 6.38 -17.02 1.81
C ALA A 163 5.51 -18.28 1.90
N GLU A 164 4.21 -18.18 1.63
CA GLU A 164 3.30 -19.33 1.60
C GLU A 164 3.58 -20.25 0.41
N GLY A 165 3.93 -19.69 -0.75
CA GLY A 165 4.28 -20.45 -1.96
C GLY A 165 5.57 -21.26 -1.88
N ASP A 166 6.41 -21.04 -0.86
CA ASP A 166 7.64 -21.82 -0.64
C ASP A 166 7.36 -23.29 -0.28
N GLY A 167 6.20 -23.56 0.31
CA GLY A 167 5.81 -24.89 0.76
C GLY A 167 6.44 -25.33 2.09
N PRO A 168 5.99 -26.48 2.62
CA PRO A 168 6.47 -27.00 3.90
C PRO A 168 7.92 -27.49 3.79
N GLY A 169 8.75 -27.14 4.78
CA GLY A 169 10.15 -27.57 4.84
C GLY A 169 11.12 -26.80 3.93
N ALA A 170 10.69 -25.67 3.37
CA ALA A 170 11.56 -24.80 2.59
C ALA A 170 12.79 -24.36 3.39
N GLY A 171 13.96 -24.46 2.75
CA GLY A 171 15.22 -23.95 3.29
C GLY A 171 15.53 -22.53 2.80
N PRO A 172 16.58 -21.90 3.34
CA PRO A 172 17.09 -20.66 2.81
C PRO A 172 17.66 -20.88 1.39
N THR A 173 17.47 -19.89 0.50
CA THR A 173 18.13 -19.92 -0.81
C THR A 173 19.63 -19.71 -0.68
N ALA A 174 20.35 -19.95 -1.78
CA ALA A 174 21.77 -19.64 -1.88
C ALA A 174 22.04 -18.14 -1.63
N VAL A 175 21.15 -17.24 -2.09
CA VAL A 175 21.26 -15.80 -1.87
C VAL A 175 21.17 -15.46 -0.38
N VAL A 176 20.18 -16.01 0.33
CA VAL A 176 20.04 -15.83 1.79
C VAL A 176 21.23 -16.41 2.52
N THR A 177 21.65 -17.63 2.18
CA THR A 177 22.80 -18.30 2.81
C THR A 177 24.08 -17.48 2.65
N ALA A 178 24.33 -16.96 1.45
CA ALA A 178 25.49 -16.11 1.16
C ALA A 178 25.43 -14.79 1.96
N ALA A 179 24.28 -14.12 1.98
CA ALA A 179 24.11 -12.87 2.73
C ALA A 179 24.28 -13.08 4.25
N ARG A 180 23.76 -14.18 4.78
CA ARG A 180 23.97 -14.58 6.19
C ARG A 180 25.44 -14.84 6.49
N ALA A 181 26.18 -15.50 5.60
CA ALA A 181 27.61 -15.72 5.77
C ALA A 181 28.38 -14.39 5.86
N VAL A 182 28.05 -13.41 5.00
CA VAL A 182 28.61 -12.05 5.07
C VAL A 182 28.31 -11.38 6.41
N ARG A 183 27.04 -11.43 6.86
CA ARG A 183 26.62 -10.88 8.16
C ARG A 183 27.37 -11.53 9.33
N ARG A 184 27.46 -12.86 9.38
CA ARG A 184 28.20 -13.60 10.41
C ARG A 184 29.69 -13.22 10.41
N ALA A 185 30.30 -13.11 9.22
CA ALA A 185 31.71 -12.72 9.10
C ALA A 185 31.99 -11.32 9.67
N GLY A 186 31.10 -10.35 9.40
CA GLY A 186 31.18 -9.00 9.96
C GLY A 186 31.04 -8.93 11.49
N GLN A 187 30.56 -10.00 12.12
CA GLN A 187 30.32 -10.10 13.56
C GLN A 187 31.34 -10.96 14.33
N LEU A 188 32.20 -11.73 13.64
CA LEU A 188 33.17 -12.64 14.28
C LEU A 188 34.10 -11.93 15.27
N GLY A 189 34.52 -10.69 14.97
CA GLY A 189 35.34 -9.88 15.89
C GLY A 189 34.57 -9.33 17.10
N ARG A 190 33.23 -9.29 17.03
CA ARG A 190 32.34 -8.80 18.09
C ARG A 190 31.89 -9.94 19.02
N ARG A 191 31.51 -11.10 18.48
CA ARG A 191 31.02 -12.27 19.26
C ARG A 191 32.03 -12.78 20.29
N ALA A 192 33.33 -12.62 20.03
CA ALA A 192 34.39 -12.97 20.98
C ALA A 192 34.45 -12.06 22.22
N ALA A 193 33.85 -10.85 22.17
CA ALA A 193 33.73 -9.95 23.31
C ALA A 193 32.46 -10.20 24.14
N TYR A 194 31.47 -10.92 23.61
CA TYR A 194 30.16 -11.16 24.21
C TYR A 194 30.01 -12.57 24.80
N SER A 195 31.13 -13.22 25.17
CA SER A 195 31.15 -14.51 25.87
C SER A 195 30.73 -14.36 27.35
N GLY A 196 29.56 -13.76 27.57
CA GLY A 196 28.86 -13.67 28.84
C GLY A 196 27.36 -13.99 28.65
N PRO A 197 26.71 -14.64 29.62
CA PRO A 197 25.32 -15.12 29.49
C PRO A 197 24.25 -14.02 29.65
N ASP A 198 24.60 -12.73 29.55
CA ASP A 198 23.67 -11.64 29.86
C ASP A 198 22.78 -11.28 28.66
N SER A 199 21.58 -11.87 28.64
CA SER A 199 20.50 -11.59 27.68
C SER A 199 20.20 -10.09 27.50
N MET A 200 20.44 -9.26 28.52
CA MET A 200 20.17 -7.82 28.46
C MET A 200 21.21 -7.03 27.68
N GLU A 201 22.48 -7.43 27.73
CA GLU A 201 23.53 -6.78 26.94
C GLU A 201 23.33 -7.06 25.45
N VAL A 202 23.03 -8.32 25.11
CA VAL A 202 22.71 -8.75 23.74
C VAL A 202 21.46 -8.04 23.22
N TYR A 203 20.42 -7.94 24.05
CA TYR A 203 19.22 -7.16 23.73
C TYR A 203 19.53 -5.69 23.43
N ASN A 204 20.27 -5.02 24.32
CA ASN A 204 20.61 -3.62 24.15
C ASN A 204 21.44 -3.39 22.88
N ASP A 205 22.40 -4.27 22.60
CA ASP A 205 23.24 -4.17 21.43
C ASP A 205 22.49 -4.51 20.13
N LEU A 206 21.49 -5.39 20.18
CA LEU A 206 20.55 -5.62 19.09
C LEU A 206 19.75 -4.34 18.78
N VAL A 207 19.04 -3.78 19.76
CA VAL A 207 18.13 -2.63 19.52
C VAL A 207 18.86 -1.33 19.19
N VAL A 208 20.17 -1.23 19.48
CA VAL A 208 21.04 -0.11 19.05
C VAL A 208 21.80 -0.40 17.75
N GLY A 209 21.60 -1.55 17.10
CA GLY A 209 22.24 -1.90 15.83
C GLY A 209 23.74 -2.20 15.92
N LYS A 210 24.27 -2.52 17.10
CA LYS A 210 25.67 -2.98 17.27
C LYS A 210 25.80 -4.48 17.05
N TYR A 211 24.73 -5.22 17.27
CA TYR A 211 24.61 -6.65 16.98
C TYR A 211 23.44 -6.85 16.01
N SER A 212 23.55 -7.87 15.17
CA SER A 212 22.43 -8.35 14.37
C SER A 212 22.23 -9.83 14.65
N TRP A 213 21.01 -10.22 14.96
CA TRP A 213 20.68 -11.63 15.00
C TRP A 213 20.63 -12.18 13.58
N VAL A 214 21.35 -13.29 13.33
CA VAL A 214 21.41 -13.95 12.02
C VAL A 214 20.92 -15.38 12.19
N PRO A 215 19.79 -15.77 11.59
CA PRO A 215 19.27 -17.12 11.75
C PRO A 215 20.20 -18.18 11.16
N ASP A 216 20.13 -19.40 11.67
CA ASP A 216 20.85 -20.55 11.11
C ASP A 216 20.27 -21.01 9.77
N ASP A 217 21.09 -21.68 8.97
CA ASP A 217 20.67 -22.21 7.67
C ASP A 217 19.86 -23.50 7.81
N ALA A 218 20.08 -24.23 8.91
CA ALA A 218 19.22 -25.31 9.38
C ALA A 218 18.47 -24.81 10.64
N HIS A 219 17.15 -24.88 10.61
CA HIS A 219 16.28 -24.56 11.74
C HIS A 219 15.64 -25.84 12.30
N PRO A 220 15.59 -26.04 13.64
CA PRO A 220 16.17 -25.18 14.69
C PRO A 220 17.70 -25.30 14.79
N GLY A 221 18.34 -24.22 15.24
CA GLY A 221 19.78 -24.15 15.47
C GLY A 221 20.16 -23.19 16.61
N PRO A 222 21.47 -22.97 16.88
CA PRO A 222 21.92 -22.10 17.97
C PRO A 222 21.34 -20.69 17.95
N ALA A 223 21.16 -20.07 16.78
CA ALA A 223 20.56 -18.75 16.63
C ALA A 223 19.07 -18.75 17.01
N ALA A 224 18.35 -19.86 16.82
CA ALA A 224 16.97 -19.99 17.29
C ALA A 224 16.91 -19.90 18.83
N ALA A 225 17.85 -20.55 19.52
CA ALA A 225 17.97 -20.44 20.97
C ALA A 225 18.34 -19.02 21.39
N GLU A 226 19.25 -18.33 20.69
CA GLU A 226 19.63 -16.94 21.02
C GLU A 226 18.42 -16.00 21.04
N ILE A 227 17.58 -16.01 20.00
CA ILE A 227 16.41 -15.11 19.94
C ILE A 227 15.31 -15.52 20.93
N GLU A 228 15.19 -16.80 21.28
CA GLU A 228 14.26 -17.28 22.31
C GLU A 228 14.63 -16.78 23.71
N HIS A 229 15.92 -16.60 23.99
CA HIS A 229 16.40 -16.06 25.26
C HIS A 229 16.31 -14.53 25.34
N LEU A 230 16.05 -13.84 24.23
CA LEU A 230 15.82 -12.40 24.24
C LEU A 230 14.41 -12.09 24.77
N PRO A 231 14.21 -10.96 25.47
CA PRO A 231 12.88 -10.50 25.83
C PRO A 231 12.15 -9.98 24.57
N VAL A 232 11.71 -10.88 23.69
CA VAL A 232 11.06 -10.56 22.40
C VAL A 232 9.86 -9.65 22.60
N HIS A 233 9.12 -9.82 23.69
CA HIS A 233 8.00 -8.96 24.05
C HIS A 233 8.37 -7.49 24.34
N TRP A 234 9.65 -7.18 24.53
CA TRP A 234 10.19 -5.81 24.60
C TRP A 234 10.75 -5.31 23.27
N LEU A 235 10.93 -6.16 22.27
CA LEU A 235 11.39 -5.73 20.93
C LEU A 235 10.31 -4.93 20.19
N LYS A 236 9.03 -5.11 20.55
CA LYS A 236 7.91 -4.35 20.00
C LYS A 236 8.01 -2.84 20.23
N ASP A 237 8.78 -2.43 21.25
CA ASP A 237 8.92 -1.02 21.64
C ASP A 237 10.07 -0.33 20.89
N TRP A 238 10.79 -1.06 20.03
CA TRP A 238 11.93 -0.57 19.27
C TRP A 238 11.72 -0.69 17.77
N MET A 239 12.15 0.34 17.03
CA MET A 239 12.26 0.27 15.58
C MET A 239 13.42 -0.65 15.19
N LEU A 240 13.10 -1.71 14.47
CA LEU A 240 14.02 -2.75 14.00
C LEU A 240 13.99 -2.84 12.48
N CYS A 241 15.09 -3.35 11.94
CA CYS A 241 15.33 -3.67 10.55
C CYS A 241 15.34 -5.19 10.40
N LEU A 242 14.48 -5.71 9.54
CA LEU A 242 14.48 -7.10 9.13
C LEU A 242 14.96 -7.18 7.69
N ASP A 243 16.18 -7.66 7.49
CA ASP A 243 16.71 -7.94 6.16
C ASP A 243 16.13 -9.28 5.70
N VAL A 244 15.43 -9.29 4.58
CA VAL A 244 14.64 -10.43 4.10
C VAL A 244 14.76 -10.64 2.60
N GLU A 245 14.47 -11.87 2.22
CA GLU A 245 14.24 -12.29 0.85
C GLU A 245 12.78 -12.05 0.43
N CYS A 246 12.59 -11.18 -0.56
CA CYS A 246 11.30 -10.80 -1.13
C CYS A 246 11.09 -11.41 -2.52
N GLY A 247 9.82 -11.62 -2.90
CA GLY A 247 9.45 -12.13 -4.21
C GLY A 247 9.47 -13.65 -4.33
N MET A 248 9.17 -14.12 -5.53
CA MET A 248 9.24 -15.53 -5.89
C MET A 248 10.70 -16.00 -5.91
N ARG A 249 10.97 -17.25 -5.53
CA ARG A 249 12.34 -17.77 -5.39
C ARG A 249 13.19 -17.69 -6.68
N ALA A 250 12.56 -17.72 -7.86
CA ALA A 250 13.24 -17.58 -9.14
C ALA A 250 13.65 -16.12 -9.47
N GLU A 251 12.98 -15.14 -8.86
CA GLU A 251 13.10 -13.70 -9.14
C GLU A 251 13.30 -12.92 -7.83
N THR A 252 14.10 -13.51 -6.95
CA THR A 252 14.23 -13.06 -5.57
C THR A 252 15.12 -11.83 -5.45
N VAL A 253 14.77 -10.94 -4.52
CA VAL A 253 15.55 -9.75 -4.18
C VAL A 253 15.67 -9.61 -2.66
N LEU A 254 16.82 -9.13 -2.18
CA LEU A 254 17.00 -8.84 -0.76
C LEU A 254 16.58 -7.40 -0.46
N HIS A 255 15.76 -7.23 0.55
CA HIS A 255 15.26 -5.93 1.00
C HIS A 255 15.34 -5.82 2.52
N ARG A 256 15.38 -4.59 3.01
CA ARG A 256 15.24 -4.28 4.44
C ARG A 256 13.83 -3.79 4.71
N LEU A 257 13.13 -4.45 5.63
CA LEU A 257 11.85 -4.01 6.17
C LEU A 257 12.06 -3.28 7.48
N TYR A 258 11.32 -2.20 7.69
CA TYR A 258 11.32 -1.46 8.96
C TYR A 258 10.04 -1.75 9.73
N GLY A 259 10.17 -1.89 11.05
CA GLY A 259 9.03 -2.25 11.88
C GLY A 259 9.45 -2.70 13.26
N THR A 260 8.63 -3.55 13.87
CA THR A 260 8.85 -4.06 15.23
C THR A 260 8.64 -5.56 15.25
N VAL A 261 9.38 -6.29 16.08
CA VAL A 261 9.17 -7.73 16.28
C VAL A 261 8.12 -7.92 17.36
N THR A 262 7.04 -8.63 17.03
CA THR A 262 5.91 -8.88 17.93
C THR A 262 5.96 -10.27 18.56
N SER A 263 6.56 -11.24 17.87
CA SER A 263 6.69 -12.61 18.37
C SER A 263 7.80 -13.38 17.66
N TYR A 264 8.23 -14.48 18.27
CA TYR A 264 9.02 -15.52 17.64
C TYR A 264 8.41 -16.88 18.02
N GLU A 265 8.21 -17.75 17.02
CA GLU A 265 7.69 -19.10 17.20
C GLU A 265 8.78 -20.12 16.90
N PRO A 266 9.46 -20.69 17.93
CA PRO A 266 10.58 -21.60 17.73
C PRO A 266 10.20 -22.87 16.96
N GLY A 267 9.00 -23.42 17.21
CA GLY A 267 8.56 -24.67 16.58
C GLY A 267 8.31 -24.56 15.08
N THR A 268 7.87 -23.39 14.60
CA THR A 268 7.57 -23.12 13.18
C THR A 268 8.68 -22.33 12.49
N GLY A 269 9.60 -21.76 13.26
CA GLY A 269 10.66 -20.89 12.74
C GLY A 269 10.08 -19.63 12.13
N ARG A 270 9.09 -19.00 12.77
CA ARG A 270 8.43 -17.79 12.25
C ARG A 270 8.63 -16.60 13.17
N VAL A 271 8.90 -15.45 12.58
CA VAL A 271 9.01 -14.16 13.27
C VAL A 271 7.75 -13.35 12.96
N GLY A 272 7.01 -12.97 14.00
CA GLY A 272 5.96 -11.97 13.91
C GLY A 272 6.59 -10.58 13.79
N PHE A 273 6.29 -9.86 12.72
CA PHE A 273 6.87 -8.56 12.42
C PHE A 273 5.78 -7.57 12.04
N SER A 274 5.63 -6.47 12.76
CA SER A 274 4.70 -5.39 12.42
C SER A 274 5.45 -4.31 11.64
N PRO A 275 5.13 -4.11 10.35
CA PRO A 275 5.75 -3.06 9.54
C PRO A 275 5.51 -1.66 10.11
N ALA A 276 6.48 -0.77 9.89
CA ALA A 276 6.41 0.62 10.34
C ALA A 276 5.15 1.31 9.79
N GLY A 277 4.54 2.17 10.61
CA GLY A 277 3.30 2.87 10.27
C GLY A 277 2.04 2.33 10.95
N GLY A 278 2.17 1.39 11.89
CA GLY A 278 1.03 0.87 12.67
C GLY A 278 0.28 -0.26 11.97
N HIS A 279 0.96 -1.00 11.08
CA HIS A 279 0.37 -2.12 10.34
C HIS A 279 0.23 -3.37 11.20
N LEU A 280 -0.72 -4.23 10.82
CA LEU A 280 -0.85 -5.55 11.42
C LEU A 280 0.43 -6.37 11.23
N ALA A 281 0.72 -7.24 12.20
CA ALA A 281 1.89 -8.09 12.14
C ALA A 281 1.77 -9.12 10.99
N ILE A 282 2.84 -9.24 10.22
CA ILE A 282 3.06 -10.28 9.23
C ILE A 282 3.94 -11.38 9.82
N SER A 283 3.79 -12.60 9.31
CA SER A 283 4.59 -13.74 9.76
C SER A 283 5.67 -14.06 8.74
N VAL A 284 6.93 -13.79 9.09
CA VAL A 284 8.09 -13.98 8.22
C VAL A 284 8.81 -15.28 8.60
N PRO A 285 8.96 -16.25 7.69
CA PRO A 285 9.64 -17.48 7.99
C PRO A 285 11.16 -17.26 8.04
N VAL A 286 11.82 -17.92 8.99
CA VAL A 286 13.26 -17.80 9.25
C VAL A 286 14.07 -18.03 7.99
N HIS A 287 13.71 -18.98 7.14
CA HIS A 287 14.44 -19.29 5.92
C HIS A 287 14.49 -18.14 4.89
N ARG A 288 13.63 -17.12 5.00
CA ARG A 288 13.72 -15.88 4.19
C ARG A 288 14.46 -14.75 4.89
N ILE A 289 14.72 -14.86 6.19
CA ILE A 289 15.37 -13.80 6.98
C ILE A 289 16.89 -13.90 6.81
N VAL A 290 17.51 -12.80 6.42
CA VAL A 290 18.97 -12.64 6.41
C VAL A 290 19.46 -12.22 7.79
N ALA A 291 18.86 -11.17 8.37
CA ALA A 291 19.24 -10.67 9.70
C ALA A 291 18.14 -9.81 10.33
N LEU A 292 18.16 -9.71 11.65
CA LEU A 292 17.42 -8.72 12.44
C LEU A 292 18.41 -7.81 13.16
N SER A 293 18.22 -6.50 13.09
CA SER A 293 19.02 -5.53 13.87
C SER A 293 18.21 -4.27 14.18
N GLY A 294 18.63 -3.49 15.16
CA GLY A 294 18.08 -2.14 15.38
C GLY A 294 18.71 -1.10 14.44
N ASP A 295 18.00 -0.01 14.18
CA ASP A 295 18.58 1.15 13.49
C ASP A 295 18.97 2.22 14.52
N ARG A 296 20.28 2.40 14.74
CA ARG A 296 20.79 3.42 15.67
C ARG A 296 20.50 4.85 15.22
N GLN A 297 20.57 5.09 13.91
CA GLN A 297 20.57 6.43 13.34
C GLN A 297 19.16 7.00 13.23
N ARG A 298 18.15 6.13 13.08
CA ARG A 298 16.76 6.54 12.83
C ARG A 298 15.83 6.42 14.06
N ARG A 299 16.41 6.48 15.27
CA ARG A 299 15.68 6.50 16.56
C ARG A 299 14.79 7.71 16.78
N SER A 300 14.91 8.75 15.96
CA SER A 300 14.12 9.97 16.04
C SER A 300 12.81 9.85 15.27
N VAL A 301 11.72 10.31 15.89
CA VAL A 301 10.38 10.44 15.29
C VAL A 301 10.49 11.19 13.94
N GLY A 302 10.11 10.50 12.87
CA GLY A 302 10.12 10.93 11.48
C GLY A 302 9.67 9.76 10.59
N GLN A 303 9.28 10.00 9.34
CA GLN A 303 8.88 8.93 8.41
C GLN A 303 10.09 8.03 8.10
N VAL A 304 10.21 6.91 8.84
CA VAL A 304 11.05 5.78 8.43
C VAL A 304 10.33 5.13 7.23
N PRO A 305 11.03 4.89 6.11
CA PRO A 305 10.40 4.20 4.98
C PRO A 305 9.93 2.81 5.44
N ALA A 306 8.84 2.29 4.87
CA ALA A 306 8.38 0.94 5.21
C ALA A 306 9.41 -0.13 4.83
N HIS A 307 10.20 0.14 3.78
CA HIS A 307 11.28 -0.73 3.30
C HIS A 307 12.31 0.05 2.46
N GLU A 308 13.50 -0.53 2.29
CA GLU A 308 14.56 -0.04 1.39
C GLU A 308 15.34 -1.21 0.76
N PRO A 309 16.09 -0.98 -0.33
CA PRO A 309 16.99 -2.00 -0.89
C PRO A 309 18.01 -2.48 0.15
N TYR A 310 18.41 -3.75 0.07
CA TYR A 310 19.45 -4.29 0.94
C TYR A 310 20.84 -3.84 0.47
N ASP A 311 21.45 -2.92 1.20
CA ASP A 311 22.87 -2.57 1.07
C ASP A 311 23.69 -3.55 1.93
N GLY A 312 24.32 -4.53 1.26
CA GLY A 312 25.10 -5.61 1.89
C GLY A 312 26.34 -5.14 2.64
#